data_AF-B7QMI8-F1
#
_entry.id   AF-B7QMI8-F1
#
_cell.length_a   1.000
_cell.length_b   1.000
_cell.length_c   1.000
_cell.angle_alpha   90.00
_cell.angle_beta   90.00
_cell.angle_gamma   90.00
#
_symmetry.space_group_name_H-M   'P 1'
#
loop_
_entity.id
_entity.type
_entity.pdbx_description
1 polymer ?
#
loop_
_entity_poly.entity_id
_entity_poly.type
_entity_poly.pdbx_seq_one_letter_code
_entity_poly.pdbx_strand_id
1 'polypeptide(L)'
;MFSPWTLIHSSLTGCGYIWTADDRVPDQDLCLNANENTLLFFNVLLFALLMVLVAFVPPPTGVTRARPTCRNLTCYNLRDELHTSMNLATDPCDDFYEYVCGLWPKSHPEFDDQFHLLEVRHPLACATLRLLS
;
A
#
# COMPACT_ATOMS: atom_id res chain seq x y z
N MET A 1 4.30 -32.55 37.66
CA MET A 1 4.00 -31.59 38.73
C MET A 1 2.95 -30.64 38.17
N PHE A 2 1.76 -30.60 38.77
CA PHE A 2 0.61 -29.82 38.29
C PHE A 2 0.66 -28.34 38.76
N SER A 3 0.20 -27.44 37.86
CA SER A 3 -0.50 -26.15 38.12
C SER A 3 0.27 -25.01 38.86
N PRO A 4 -0.30 -23.80 39.07
CA PRO A 4 -1.52 -23.13 38.53
C PRO A 4 -1.26 -21.65 38.12
N TRP A 5 -2.33 -20.94 37.71
CA TRP A 5 -2.44 -19.52 37.32
C TRP A 5 -2.26 -19.29 35.81
N THR A 6 -3.33 -19.50 35.02
CA THR A 6 -4.23 -18.44 34.51
C THR A 6 -3.45 -17.21 34.06
N LEU A 7 -3.52 -16.81 32.80
CA LEU A 7 -4.51 -15.80 32.42
C LEU A 7 -5.14 -16.12 31.06
N ILE A 8 -6.43 -16.45 31.13
CA ILE A 8 -7.36 -16.15 30.04
C ILE A 8 -7.39 -14.63 29.94
N HIS A 9 -6.79 -14.08 28.90
CA HIS A 9 -7.20 -12.78 28.38
C HIS A 9 -7.81 -13.02 27.01
N SER A 10 -9.15 -13.08 27.00
CA SER A 10 -9.94 -12.46 25.95
C SER A 10 -9.30 -11.11 25.60
N SER A 11 -9.14 -10.72 24.35
CA SER A 11 -10.27 -10.56 23.46
C SER A 11 -9.78 -10.07 22.11
N LEU A 12 -10.61 -10.34 21.10
CA LEU A 12 -10.69 -9.67 19.81
C LEU A 12 -9.61 -10.06 18.80
N THR A 13 -10.08 -10.57 17.67
CA THR A 13 -9.32 -10.86 16.44
C THR A 13 -8.23 -11.92 16.58
N GLY A 14 -8.56 -13.14 16.14
CA GLY A 14 -7.54 -14.12 15.82
C GLY A 14 -8.14 -15.50 15.67
N CYS A 15 -8.28 -15.97 14.43
CA CYS A 15 -7.94 -17.37 14.18
C CYS A 15 -6.47 -17.51 14.61
N GLY A 16 -6.24 -17.85 15.88
CA GLY A 16 -4.94 -18.24 16.37
C GLY A 16 -4.64 -19.60 15.77
N TYR A 17 -3.82 -19.65 14.73
CA TYR A 17 -3.22 -20.91 14.33
C TYR A 17 -2.13 -21.21 15.37
N ILE A 18 -2.30 -22.28 16.12
CA ILE A 18 -1.22 -22.86 16.90
C ILE A 18 -0.59 -23.91 15.98
N TRP A 19 0.63 -23.66 15.49
CA TRP A 19 1.41 -24.71 14.83
C TRP A 19 1.94 -25.65 15.91
N THR A 20 1.21 -26.71 16.22
CA THR A 20 1.80 -27.89 16.86
C THR A 20 2.20 -28.86 15.77
N ALA A 21 3.49 -29.18 15.70
CA ALA A 21 4.01 -30.29 14.92
C ALA A 21 3.64 -31.62 15.62
N ASP A 22 2.38 -32.03 15.54
CA ASP A 22 1.96 -33.38 15.93
C ASP A 22 0.66 -33.75 15.20
N ASP A 23 0.80 -34.53 14.13
CA ASP A 23 -0.29 -35.05 13.30
C ASP A 23 -1.09 -36.14 14.04
N ARG A 24 -2.11 -35.77 14.84
CA ARG A 24 -3.32 -36.61 15.07
C ARG A 24 -4.39 -35.96 15.96
N VAL A 25 -5.42 -35.32 15.39
CA VAL A 25 -6.73 -35.11 16.06
C VAL A 25 -7.85 -35.12 14.99
N PRO A 26 -9.02 -35.71 15.30
CA PRO A 26 -9.96 -36.28 14.33
C PRO A 26 -11.03 -35.28 13.86
N ASP A 27 -11.79 -35.71 12.84
CA ASP A 27 -13.02 -35.12 12.30
C ASP A 27 -13.61 -33.96 13.11
N GLN A 28 -13.39 -32.74 12.61
CA GLN A 28 -14.28 -31.63 12.91
C GLN A 28 -14.72 -30.97 11.61
N ASP A 29 -15.42 -31.75 10.79
CA ASP A 29 -16.34 -31.24 9.78
C ASP A 29 -17.55 -30.62 10.49
N LEU A 30 -17.34 -29.48 11.16
CA LEU A 30 -18.36 -28.45 11.21
C LEU A 30 -17.95 -27.33 10.24
N CYS A 31 -17.69 -27.73 8.99
CA CYS A 31 -17.73 -26.83 7.87
C CYS A 31 -19.14 -26.25 7.85
N LEU A 32 -19.29 -24.97 8.19
CA LEU A 32 -20.48 -24.22 7.83
C LEU A 32 -20.66 -24.40 6.33
N ASN A 33 -21.61 -25.25 5.94
CA ASN A 33 -22.04 -25.46 4.57
C ASN A 33 -22.89 -24.26 4.15
N ALA A 34 -22.28 -23.08 4.17
CA ALA A 34 -22.80 -21.96 3.42
C ALA A 34 -22.71 -22.38 1.96
N ASN A 35 -23.87 -22.67 1.34
CA ASN A 35 -23.90 -22.84 -0.10
C ASN A 35 -23.25 -21.59 -0.73
N GLU A 36 -22.44 -21.78 -1.77
CA GLU A 36 -21.63 -20.72 -2.37
C GLU A 36 -22.52 -19.51 -2.74
N ASN A 37 -23.76 -19.78 -3.12
CA ASN A 37 -24.78 -18.78 -3.45
C ASN A 37 -25.30 -17.96 -2.25
N THR A 38 -25.31 -18.49 -1.04
CA THR A 38 -25.84 -17.82 0.17
C THR A 38 -24.82 -16.82 0.69
N LEU A 39 -23.54 -17.20 0.68
CA LEU A 39 -22.47 -16.26 1.02
C LEU A 39 -22.42 -15.11 0.01
N LEU A 40 -22.52 -15.43 -1.29
CA LEU A 40 -22.56 -14.43 -2.35
C LEU A 40 -23.78 -13.51 -2.23
N PHE A 41 -24.96 -14.04 -1.91
CA PHE A 41 -26.18 -13.23 -1.74
C PHE A 41 -26.06 -12.24 -0.58
N PHE A 42 -25.60 -12.69 0.59
CA PHE A 42 -25.39 -11.80 1.74
C PHE A 42 -24.31 -10.74 1.47
N ASN A 43 -23.25 -11.11 0.77
CA ASN A 43 -22.18 -10.19 0.39
C ASN A 43 -22.68 -9.10 -0.59
N VAL A 44 -23.43 -9.49 -1.63
CA VAL A 44 -24.02 -8.55 -2.60
C VAL A 44 -25.03 -7.61 -1.92
N LEU A 45 -25.88 -8.13 -1.03
CA LEU A 45 -26.81 -7.31 -0.27
C LEU A 45 -26.09 -6.32 0.65
N LEU A 46 -25.03 -6.75 1.32
CA LEU A 46 -24.22 -5.89 2.17
C LEU A 46 -23.57 -4.76 1.35
N PHE A 47 -22.94 -5.08 0.22
CA PHE A 47 -22.35 -4.07 -0.66
C PHE A 47 -23.39 -3.11 -1.22
N ALA A 48 -24.56 -3.61 -1.64
CA ALA A 48 -25.65 -2.76 -2.13
C ALA A 48 -26.13 -1.76 -1.06
N LEU A 49 -26.28 -2.21 0.19
CA LEU A 49 -26.64 -1.33 1.31
C LEU A 49 -25.56 -0.28 1.58
N LEU A 50 -24.28 -0.68 1.56
CA LEU A 50 -23.17 0.26 1.74
C LEU A 50 -23.13 1.33 0.64
N MET A 51 -23.36 0.95 -0.62
CA MET A 51 -23.43 1.88 -1.74
C MET A 51 -24.60 2.86 -1.61
N VAL A 52 -25.76 2.38 -1.14
CA VAL A 52 -26.93 3.23 -0.86
C VAL A 52 -26.61 4.23 0.25
N LEU A 53 -25.97 3.79 1.33
CA LEU A 53 -25.57 4.69 2.43
C LEU A 53 -24.60 5.77 1.97
N VAL A 54 -23.61 5.42 1.13
CA VAL A 54 -22.65 6.38 0.57
C VAL A 54 -23.30 7.35 -0.41
N ALA A 55 -24.31 6.92 -1.18
CA ALA A 55 -25.04 7.79 -2.10
C ALA A 55 -25.87 8.87 -1.38
N PHE A 56 -26.29 8.61 -0.14
CA PHE A 56 -26.96 9.59 0.70
C PHE A 56 -26.00 10.46 1.52
N VAL A 57 -24.70 10.15 1.53
CA VAL A 57 -23.70 11.07 2.06
C VAL A 57 -23.61 12.24 1.09
N PRO A 58 -23.96 13.47 1.50
CA PRO A 58 -23.75 14.63 0.65
C PRO A 58 -22.28 14.65 0.24
N PRO A 59 -21.95 14.92 -1.04
CA PRO A 59 -20.56 15.00 -1.46
C PRO A 59 -19.84 15.93 -0.49
N PRO A 60 -18.62 15.59 -0.02
CA PRO A 60 -17.88 16.48 0.84
C PRO A 60 -17.82 17.81 0.12
N THR A 61 -18.52 18.82 0.66
CA THR A 61 -18.43 20.19 0.17
C THR A 61 -16.96 20.50 0.26
N GLY A 62 -16.33 20.63 -0.92
CA GLY A 62 -14.89 20.55 -1.05
C GLY A 62 -14.26 21.42 0.01
N VAL A 63 -13.65 20.79 1.02
CA VAL A 63 -12.77 21.50 1.93
C VAL A 63 -11.57 21.79 1.06
N THR A 64 -11.63 22.88 0.29
CA THR A 64 -10.44 23.54 -0.24
C THR A 64 -9.73 24.09 0.98
N ARG A 65 -9.11 23.19 1.75
CA ARG A 65 -8.07 23.56 2.69
C ARG A 65 -7.04 24.16 1.77
N ALA A 66 -6.93 25.48 1.78
CA ALA A 66 -5.84 26.16 1.14
C ALA A 66 -4.57 25.53 1.73
N ARG A 67 -3.97 24.59 0.99
CA ARG A 67 -2.71 24.00 1.39
C ARG A 67 -1.75 25.16 1.35
N PRO A 68 -1.12 25.53 2.47
CA PRO A 68 -0.21 26.66 2.47
C PRO A 68 0.91 26.33 1.48
N THR A 69 0.93 27.03 0.34
CA THR A 69 2.02 26.93 -0.61
C THR A 69 3.17 27.78 -0.10
N CYS A 70 4.39 27.33 -0.36
CA CYS A 70 5.57 28.14 -0.13
C CYS A 70 5.51 29.41 -1.01
N ARG A 71 6.00 30.53 -0.47
CA ARG A 71 6.16 31.81 -1.18
C ARG A 71 7.55 32.39 -0.89
N ASN A 72 8.58 31.64 -1.23
CA ASN A 72 9.97 32.09 -1.14
C ASN A 72 10.74 31.65 -2.40
N LEU A 73 11.88 32.30 -2.64
CA LEU A 73 12.69 32.04 -3.84
C LEU A 73 13.23 30.60 -3.86
N THR A 74 13.72 30.10 -2.73
CA THR A 74 14.26 28.74 -2.61
C THR A 74 13.25 27.67 -3.05
N CYS A 75 11.98 27.84 -2.69
CA CYS A 75 10.93 26.90 -3.04
C CYS A 75 10.55 26.98 -4.52
N TYR A 76 10.54 28.17 -5.11
CA TYR A 76 10.31 28.28 -6.55
C TYR A 76 11.46 27.68 -7.35
N ASN A 77 12.70 27.92 -6.93
CA ASN A 77 13.87 27.29 -7.56
C ASN A 77 13.79 25.76 -7.47
N LEU A 78 13.47 25.22 -6.30
CA LEU A 78 13.27 23.77 -6.12
C LEU A 78 12.12 23.23 -6.98
N ARG A 79 10.98 23.94 -7.01
CA ARG A 79 9.84 23.56 -7.85
C ARG A 79 10.24 23.51 -9.31
N ASP A 80 10.97 24.51 -9.79
CA ASP A 80 11.35 24.63 -11.18
C ASP A 80 12.39 23.56 -11.55
N GLU A 81 13.38 23.32 -10.69
CA GLU A 81 14.35 22.22 -10.83
C GLU A 81 13.63 20.86 -10.92
N LEU A 82 12.75 20.57 -9.96
CA LEU A 82 11.95 19.35 -9.97
C LEU A 82 11.08 19.25 -11.23
N HIS A 83 10.43 20.34 -11.64
CA HIS A 83 9.57 20.34 -12.81
C HIS A 83 10.35 20.09 -14.10
N THR A 84 11.60 20.52 -14.18
CA THR A 84 12.44 20.28 -15.37
C THR A 84 12.87 18.83 -15.54
N SER A 85 12.89 18.04 -14.46
CA SER A 85 13.24 16.62 -14.52
C SER A 85 12.06 15.69 -14.80
N MET A 86 10.82 16.18 -14.63
CA MET A 86 9.60 15.39 -14.78
C MET A 86 9.21 15.20 -16.26
N ASN A 87 8.90 13.97 -16.65
CA ASN A 87 8.30 13.65 -17.95
C ASN A 87 6.77 13.56 -17.85
N LEU A 88 6.08 14.69 -18.05
CA LEU A 88 4.61 14.77 -17.99
C LEU A 88 3.89 14.04 -19.15
N ALA A 89 4.62 13.47 -20.11
CA ALA A 89 4.04 12.65 -21.17
C ALA A 89 3.82 11.19 -20.77
N THR A 90 4.44 10.74 -19.68
CA THR A 90 4.28 9.40 -19.12
C THR A 90 3.20 9.39 -18.05
N ASP A 91 2.39 8.33 -17.97
CA ASP A 91 1.42 8.21 -16.89
C ASP A 91 2.13 7.78 -15.59
N PRO A 92 1.96 8.50 -14.46
CA PRO A 92 2.56 8.11 -13.18
C PRO A 92 2.06 6.77 -12.63
N CYS A 93 0.92 6.26 -13.09
CA CYS A 93 0.40 4.95 -12.75
C CYS A 93 1.07 3.81 -13.54
N ASP A 94 1.61 4.10 -14.72
CA ASP A 94 2.32 3.13 -15.55
C ASP A 94 3.80 3.06 -15.18
N ASP A 95 4.48 4.21 -15.14
CA ASP A 95 5.88 4.30 -14.74
C ASP A 95 6.15 5.62 -13.99
N PHE A 96 6.07 5.52 -12.66
CA PHE A 96 6.34 6.64 -11.77
C PHE A 96 7.78 7.14 -11.87
N TYR A 97 8.75 6.26 -12.14
CA TYR A 97 10.16 6.65 -12.24
C TYR A 97 10.37 7.50 -13.48
N GLU A 98 9.89 7.04 -14.63
CA GLU A 98 9.95 7.78 -15.89
C GLU A 98 9.19 9.12 -15.78
N TYR A 99 8.01 9.12 -15.13
CA TYR A 99 7.26 10.35 -14.90
C TYR A 99 8.02 11.40 -14.08
N VAL A 100 8.73 11.01 -13.02
CA VAL A 100 9.41 11.96 -12.12
C VAL A 100 10.83 12.31 -12.60
N CYS A 101 11.54 11.35 -13.18
CA CYS A 101 12.97 11.45 -13.47
C CYS A 101 13.32 11.35 -14.96
N GLY A 102 12.37 11.06 -15.85
CA GLY A 102 12.65 10.76 -17.27
C GLY A 102 13.34 11.89 -18.03
N LEU A 103 13.30 13.13 -17.53
CA LEU A 103 14.04 14.27 -18.09
C LEU A 103 15.23 14.73 -17.24
N TRP A 104 15.51 14.09 -16.10
CA TRP A 104 16.63 14.45 -15.23
C TRP A 104 17.98 14.52 -15.97
N PRO A 105 18.35 13.56 -16.84
CA PRO A 105 19.62 13.64 -17.58
C PRO A 105 19.70 14.82 -18.56
N LYS A 106 18.55 15.39 -18.99
CA LYS A 106 18.53 16.55 -19.88
C LYS A 106 18.84 17.85 -19.15
N SER A 107 18.41 17.98 -17.89
CA SER A 107 18.72 19.13 -17.05
C SER A 107 20.05 19.00 -16.31
N HIS A 108 20.55 17.77 -16.14
CA HIS A 108 21.75 17.43 -15.38
C HIS A 108 22.69 16.48 -16.17
N PRO A 109 23.21 16.93 -17.34
CA PRO A 109 24.01 16.09 -18.23
C PRO A 109 25.34 15.63 -17.62
N GLU A 110 25.84 16.31 -16.59
CA GLU A 110 27.05 15.94 -15.86
C GLU A 110 26.89 14.70 -14.96
N PHE A 111 25.65 14.22 -14.77
CA PHE A 111 25.33 13.04 -13.98
C PHE A 111 24.86 11.85 -14.83
N ASP A 112 24.74 12.01 -16.16
CA ASP A 112 24.28 10.95 -17.08
C ASP A 112 25.22 9.72 -17.04
N ASP A 113 26.52 9.95 -16.93
CA ASP A 113 27.54 8.91 -16.79
C ASP A 113 27.58 8.26 -15.39
N GLN A 114 27.14 8.98 -14.34
CA GLN A 114 27.05 8.46 -12.98
C GLN A 114 25.89 7.48 -12.79
N PHE A 115 24.77 7.67 -13.48
CA PHE A 115 23.64 6.72 -13.43
C PHE A 115 24.01 5.36 -14.06
N HIS A 116 24.82 5.36 -15.12
CA HIS A 116 25.34 4.12 -15.71
C HIS A 116 26.20 3.30 -14.73
N LEU A 117 26.85 3.93 -13.75
CA LEU A 117 27.60 3.25 -12.69
C LEU A 117 26.70 2.76 -11.54
N LEU A 118 25.51 3.34 -11.37
CA LEU A 118 24.50 2.88 -10.41
C LEU A 118 23.72 1.66 -10.92
N GLU A 119 23.58 1.50 -12.24
CA GLU A 119 23.01 0.31 -12.88
C GLU A 119 23.79 -0.97 -12.51
N VAL A 120 25.11 -0.87 -12.35
CA VAL A 120 25.98 -1.99 -11.92
C VAL A 120 25.78 -2.33 -10.43
N ARG A 121 25.25 -1.39 -9.62
CA ARG A 121 25.10 -1.53 -8.16
C ARG A 121 23.66 -1.80 -7.72
N HIS A 122 22.67 -1.65 -8.61
CA HIS A 122 21.26 -1.88 -8.33
C HIS A 122 20.82 -3.31 -7.95
N PRO A 123 21.48 -4.43 -8.33
CA PRO A 123 21.03 -5.73 -7.81
C PRO A 123 21.23 -5.86 -6.29
N LEU A 124 22.07 -5.03 -5.65
CA LEU A 124 22.34 -5.11 -4.21
C LEU A 124 21.47 -4.16 -3.37
N ALA A 125 20.98 -3.05 -3.92
CA ALA A 125 20.12 -2.11 -3.18
C ALA A 125 18.66 -2.61 -3.05
N CYS A 126 18.13 -3.24 -4.10
CA CYS A 126 16.78 -3.82 -4.05
C CYS A 126 16.74 -5.14 -3.26
N ALA A 127 17.83 -5.93 -3.32
CA ALA A 127 17.94 -7.18 -2.55
C ALA A 127 18.09 -6.93 -1.03
N THR A 128 18.74 -5.84 -0.62
CA THR A 128 18.88 -5.50 0.80
C THR A 128 17.60 -4.90 1.40
N LEU A 129 16.77 -4.20 0.60
CA LEU A 129 15.47 -3.71 1.06
C LEU A 129 14.45 -4.84 1.30
N ARG A 130 14.47 -5.90 0.47
CA ARG A 130 13.66 -7.12 0.65
C ARG A 130 14.10 -8.00 1.83
N LEU A 131 15.27 -7.77 2.41
CA LEU A 131 15.74 -8.45 3.61
C LEU A 131 15.44 -7.66 4.90
N LEU A 132 14.86 -6.45 4.78
CA LEU A 132 14.46 -5.60 5.90
C LEU A 132 12.93 -5.38 6.00
N SER A 133 12.12 -6.01 5.13
CA SER A 133 10.65 -6.09 5.26
C SER A 133 10.21 -7.54 5.46
#